data_AF-A0A2S1R3U3-F1
#
_entry.id   AF-A0A2S1R3U3-F1
#
_cell.length_a   1.000
_cell.length_b   1.000
_cell.length_c   1.000
_cell.angle_alpha   90.00
_cell.angle_beta   90.00
_cell.angle_gamma   90.00
#
_symmetry.space_group_name_H-M   'P 1'
#
loop_
_entity.id
_entity.type
_entity.pdbx_description
1 polymer ?
#
loop_
_entity_poly.entity_id
_entity_poly.type
_entity_poly.pdbx_seq_one_letter_code
_entity_poly.pdbx_strand_id
1 'polypeptide(L)'
;MSPLVPVRAALGGASDEQLDVLRAFGLPLGVAFQLRDDLLGVFGDPAVTGEPSGDDLREGKRTTLVALATRVLDARGRESLDAVLGDQAATDAAIAVAQDTIAASGAVEQVERLISAATTKALEALGSPLLAPAGVTELRELAAAVTQRVA
;
A
#
# COMPACT_ATOMS: atom_id res chain seq x y z
N MET A 1 5.79 29.74 -8.40
CA MET A 1 5.81 29.58 -6.92
C MET A 1 6.23 28.16 -6.62
N SER A 2 7.24 27.96 -5.76
CA SER A 2 7.68 26.60 -5.42
C SER A 2 6.57 25.90 -4.61
N PRO A 3 6.12 24.68 -4.99
CA PRO A 3 5.04 23.96 -4.30
C PRO A 3 5.38 23.60 -2.84
N LEU A 4 6.58 23.92 -2.38
CA LEU A 4 7.11 23.55 -1.07
C LEU A 4 6.91 24.64 0.00
N VAL A 5 6.61 25.88 -0.39
CA VAL A 5 6.38 26.98 0.55
C VAL A 5 5.20 26.70 1.50
N PRO A 6 4.05 26.18 1.04
CA PRO A 6 2.93 25.85 1.93
C PRO A 6 3.26 24.69 2.87
N VAL A 7 3.99 23.68 2.39
CA VAL A 7 4.41 22.51 3.19
C VAL A 7 5.41 22.92 4.26
N ARG A 8 6.39 23.76 3.94
CA ARG A 8 7.33 24.32 4.92
C ARG A 8 6.62 25.11 6.01
N ALA A 9 5.65 25.95 5.64
CA ALA A 9 4.88 26.72 6.61
C ALA A 9 4.04 25.82 7.52
N ALA A 10 3.42 24.77 6.99
CA ALA A 10 2.71 23.76 7.77
C ALA A 10 3.63 22.97 8.72
N LEU A 11 4.91 22.80 8.36
CA LEU A 11 5.94 22.13 9.15
C LEU A 11 6.71 23.08 10.08
N GLY A 12 6.16 24.26 10.39
CA GLY A 12 6.77 25.19 11.35
C GLY A 12 8.07 25.85 10.88
N GLY A 13 8.29 25.97 9.56
CA GLY A 13 9.48 26.61 9.00
C GLY A 13 10.69 25.69 8.85
N ALA A 14 10.47 24.37 8.73
CA ALA A 14 11.53 23.36 8.58
C ALA A 14 12.60 23.74 7.55
N SER A 15 13.88 23.49 7.87
CA SER A 15 15.02 23.73 6.95
C SER A 15 14.96 22.86 5.70
N ASP A 16 15.77 23.15 4.68
CA ASP A 16 15.80 22.32 3.46
C ASP A 16 16.26 20.89 3.78
N GLU A 17 17.24 20.75 4.67
CA GLU A 17 17.75 19.45 5.12
C GLU A 17 16.70 18.67 5.91
N GLN A 18 15.89 19.35 6.74
CA GLN A 18 14.76 18.71 7.43
C GLN A 18 13.68 18.26 6.43
N LEU A 19 13.38 19.06 5.41
CA LEU A 19 12.45 18.67 4.36
C LEU A 19 12.95 17.45 3.58
N ASP A 20 14.24 17.37 3.30
CA ASP A 20 14.83 16.22 2.60
C ASP A 20 14.74 14.94 3.44
N VAL A 21 14.97 15.03 4.75
CA VAL A 21 14.73 13.90 5.68
C VAL A 21 13.26 13.48 5.65
N LEU A 22 12.33 14.44 5.73
CA LEU A 22 10.90 14.14 5.72
C LEU A 22 10.42 13.58 4.37
N ARG A 23 11.05 13.95 3.24
CA ARG A 23 10.80 13.30 1.94
C ARG A 23 11.32 11.88 1.91
N ALA A 24 12.54 11.66 2.40
CA ALA A 24 13.16 10.35 2.45
C ALA A 24 12.37 9.38 3.36
N PHE A 25 11.68 9.91 4.38
CA PHE A 25 10.71 9.17 5.18
C PHE A 25 9.37 8.98 4.45
N GLY A 26 8.74 10.06 4.01
CA GLY A 26 7.36 10.07 3.53
C GLY A 26 7.14 9.35 2.20
N LEU A 27 8.10 9.44 1.28
CA LEU A 27 7.98 8.78 -0.04
C LEU A 27 7.88 7.25 0.07
N PRO A 28 8.85 6.54 0.69
CA PRO A 28 8.73 5.10 0.85
C PRO A 28 7.57 4.69 1.77
N LEU A 29 7.22 5.51 2.78
CA LEU A 29 6.04 5.23 3.59
C LEU A 29 4.75 5.29 2.77
N GLY A 30 4.60 6.28 1.87
CA GLY A 30 3.46 6.37 0.97
C GLY A 30 3.35 5.18 0.03
N VAL A 31 4.49 4.63 -0.43
CA VAL A 31 4.51 3.38 -1.22
C VAL A 31 4.03 2.19 -0.37
N ALA A 32 4.55 2.04 0.85
CA ALA A 32 4.12 0.97 1.75
C ALA A 32 2.61 1.05 2.06
N PHE A 33 2.11 2.28 2.28
CA PHE A 33 0.70 2.54 2.51
C PHE A 33 -0.17 2.13 1.34
N GLN A 34 0.16 2.57 0.11
CA GLN A 34 -0.65 2.23 -1.07
C GLN A 34 -0.65 0.73 -1.33
N LEU A 35 0.49 0.05 -1.14
CA LEU A 35 0.55 -1.40 -1.30
C LEU A 35 -0.29 -2.16 -0.26
N ARG A 36 -0.36 -1.65 0.98
CA ARG A 36 -1.25 -2.19 2.02
C ARG A 36 -2.72 -1.94 1.66
N ASP A 37 -3.03 -0.76 1.15
CA ASP A 37 -4.37 -0.39 0.69
C ASP A 37 -4.83 -1.30 -0.46
N ASP A 38 -3.98 -1.53 -1.47
CA ASP A 38 -4.24 -2.46 -2.58
C ASP A 38 -4.49 -3.91 -2.09
N LEU A 39 -3.81 -4.36 -1.01
CA LEU A 39 -4.08 -5.67 -0.40
C LEU A 39 -5.45 -5.68 0.29
N LEU A 40 -5.82 -4.61 1.00
CA LEU A 40 -7.10 -4.50 1.69
C LEU A 40 -8.28 -4.36 0.72
N GLY A 41 -8.10 -3.66 -0.41
CA GLY A 41 -9.13 -3.57 -1.44
C GLY A 41 -9.42 -4.92 -2.12
N VAL A 42 -8.45 -5.83 -2.14
CA VAL A 42 -8.63 -7.19 -2.67
C VAL A 42 -9.05 -8.19 -1.60
N PHE A 43 -8.50 -8.15 -0.39
CA PHE A 43 -8.66 -9.21 0.63
C PHE A 43 -9.24 -8.74 1.96
N GLY A 44 -9.51 -7.44 2.12
CA GLY A 44 -9.94 -6.87 3.39
C GLY A 44 -11.27 -7.44 3.88
N ASP A 45 -11.40 -7.52 5.21
CA ASP A 45 -12.67 -7.82 5.87
C ASP A 45 -13.59 -6.60 5.75
N PRO A 46 -14.80 -6.75 5.17
CA PRO A 46 -15.79 -5.68 5.09
C PRO A 46 -16.14 -5.03 6.44
N ALA A 47 -16.00 -5.75 7.56
CA ALA A 47 -16.20 -5.20 8.89
C ALA A 47 -15.15 -4.15 9.28
N VAL A 48 -13.97 -4.20 8.66
CA VAL A 48 -12.84 -3.29 8.90
C VAL A 48 -12.74 -2.22 7.81
N THR A 49 -12.93 -2.60 6.54
CA THR A 49 -12.82 -1.67 5.41
C THR A 49 -14.08 -0.84 5.20
N GLY A 50 -15.25 -1.35 5.60
CA GLY A 50 -16.55 -0.75 5.28
C GLY A 50 -17.00 -0.99 3.83
N GLU A 51 -16.21 -1.71 3.04
CA GLU A 51 -16.44 -2.00 1.63
C GLU A 51 -16.44 -3.52 1.38
N PRO A 52 -17.16 -4.03 0.37
CA PRO A 52 -17.12 -5.45 0.01
C PRO A 52 -15.69 -5.92 -0.29
N SER A 53 -15.34 -7.14 0.12
CA SER A 53 -14.05 -7.72 -0.25
C SER A 53 -13.95 -7.89 -1.76
N GLY A 54 -12.78 -7.58 -2.32
CA GLY A 54 -12.52 -7.67 -3.75
C GLY A 54 -13.11 -6.53 -4.59
N ASP A 55 -13.52 -5.41 -3.99
CA ASP A 55 -14.07 -4.27 -4.73
C ASP A 55 -13.06 -3.70 -5.74
N ASP A 56 -11.77 -3.69 -5.40
CA ASP A 56 -10.69 -3.32 -6.32
C ASP A 56 -10.67 -4.18 -7.60
N LEU A 57 -11.01 -5.46 -7.48
CA LEU A 57 -11.12 -6.34 -8.64
C LEU A 57 -12.33 -5.97 -9.49
N ARG A 58 -13.50 -5.73 -8.88
CA ARG A 58 -14.71 -5.29 -9.60
C ARG A 58 -14.52 -3.96 -10.30
N GLU A 59 -13.81 -3.02 -9.69
CA GLU A 59 -13.45 -1.73 -10.28
C GLU A 59 -12.41 -1.85 -11.40
N GLY A 60 -11.74 -2.99 -11.51
CA GLY A 60 -10.72 -3.23 -12.53
C GLY A 60 -9.38 -2.58 -12.20
N LYS A 61 -9.08 -2.31 -10.92
CA LYS A 61 -7.81 -1.71 -10.51
C LYS A 61 -6.66 -2.65 -10.85
N ARG A 62 -5.74 -2.17 -11.69
CA ARG A 62 -4.51 -2.89 -12.06
C ARG A 62 -3.40 -2.60 -11.06
N THR A 63 -3.61 -3.02 -9.82
CA THR A 63 -2.70 -2.82 -8.69
C THR A 63 -1.39 -3.60 -8.87
N THR A 64 -0.40 -3.30 -8.03
CA THR A 64 0.87 -4.06 -8.02
C THR A 64 0.64 -5.54 -7.75
N LEU A 65 -0.32 -5.87 -6.90
CA LEU A 65 -0.74 -7.23 -6.60
C LEU A 65 -1.23 -7.98 -7.85
N VAL A 66 -2.17 -7.39 -8.60
CA VAL A 66 -2.72 -7.97 -9.84
C VAL A 66 -1.62 -8.18 -10.88
N ALA A 67 -0.72 -7.19 -11.02
CA ALA A 67 0.40 -7.27 -11.95
C ALA A 67 1.39 -8.39 -11.59
N LEU A 68 1.67 -8.60 -10.30
CA LEU A 68 2.56 -9.66 -9.83
C LEU A 68 1.95 -11.05 -10.02
N ALA A 69 0.65 -11.22 -9.70
CA ALA A 69 -0.05 -12.48 -9.93
C ALA A 69 -0.04 -12.85 -11.43
N THR A 70 -0.44 -11.92 -12.29
CA THR A 70 -0.55 -12.15 -13.76
C THR A 70 0.74 -12.66 -14.40
N ARG A 71 1.91 -12.27 -13.87
CA ARG A 71 3.22 -12.70 -14.40
C ARG A 71 3.46 -14.21 -14.27
N VAL A 72 2.88 -14.86 -13.27
CA VAL A 72 3.16 -16.26 -12.95
C VAL A 72 1.96 -17.19 -13.15
N LEU A 73 0.75 -16.63 -13.26
CA LEU A 73 -0.46 -17.42 -13.52
C LEU A 73 -0.43 -18.12 -14.88
N ASP A 74 -0.90 -19.37 -14.88
CA ASP A 74 -1.18 -20.16 -16.08
C ASP A 74 -2.47 -19.68 -16.78
N ALA A 75 -2.87 -20.36 -17.86
CA ALA A 75 -4.04 -19.96 -18.64
C ALA A 75 -5.33 -19.95 -17.80
N ARG A 76 -5.51 -20.95 -16.93
CA ARG A 76 -6.72 -21.08 -16.10
C ARG A 76 -6.76 -20.02 -14.99
N GLY A 77 -5.62 -19.75 -14.37
CA GLY A 77 -5.49 -18.69 -13.38
C GLY A 77 -5.78 -17.31 -13.99
N ARG A 78 -5.27 -17.06 -15.21
CA ARG A 78 -5.56 -15.81 -15.94
C ARG A 78 -7.03 -15.68 -16.29
N GLU A 79 -7.67 -16.74 -16.78
CA GLU A 79 -9.11 -16.73 -17.07
C GLU A 79 -9.94 -16.42 -15.83
N SER A 80 -9.57 -16.98 -14.68
CA SER A 80 -10.25 -16.72 -13.40
C SER A 80 -10.13 -15.26 -12.96
N LEU A 81 -8.95 -14.65 -13.16
CA LEU A 81 -8.71 -13.24 -12.83
C LEU A 81 -9.41 -12.29 -13.82
N ASP A 82 -9.32 -12.58 -15.12
CA ASP A 82 -9.95 -11.79 -16.19
C ASP A 82 -11.49 -11.82 -16.10
N ALA A 83 -12.06 -12.90 -15.56
CA ALA A 83 -13.51 -13.03 -15.36
C ALA A 83 -14.10 -12.06 -14.32
N VAL A 84 -13.26 -11.48 -13.43
CA VAL A 84 -13.72 -10.55 -12.40
C VAL A 84 -13.17 -9.15 -12.56
N LEU A 85 -12.03 -8.98 -13.23
CA LEU A 85 -11.33 -7.72 -13.30
C LEU A 85 -12.09 -6.69 -14.15
N GLY A 86 -12.70 -5.70 -13.48
CA GLY A 86 -13.50 -4.66 -14.10
C GLY A 86 -14.96 -5.05 -14.33
N ASP A 87 -15.40 -6.21 -13.84
CA ASP A 87 -16.79 -6.63 -13.92
C ASP A 87 -17.54 -6.31 -12.62
N GLN A 88 -18.36 -5.26 -12.65
CA GLN A 88 -19.23 -4.85 -11.54
C GLN A 88 -20.31 -5.89 -11.20
N ALA A 89 -20.64 -6.80 -12.13
CA ALA A 89 -21.58 -7.88 -11.91
C ALA A 89 -20.90 -9.18 -11.41
N ALA A 90 -19.58 -9.16 -11.19
CA ALA A 90 -18.86 -10.32 -10.69
C ALA A 90 -19.41 -10.77 -9.33
N THR A 91 -19.83 -12.04 -9.28
CA THR A 91 -20.36 -12.66 -8.07
C THR A 91 -19.29 -12.82 -7.00
N ASP A 92 -19.68 -12.83 -5.73
CA ASP A 92 -18.77 -13.09 -4.61
C ASP A 92 -18.02 -14.42 -4.76
N ALA A 93 -18.66 -15.44 -5.34
CA ALA A 93 -18.03 -16.73 -5.60
C ALA A 93 -16.91 -16.62 -6.66
N ALA A 94 -17.11 -15.84 -7.72
CA ALA A 94 -16.08 -15.61 -8.73
C ALA A 94 -14.91 -14.79 -8.15
N ILE A 95 -15.22 -13.78 -7.32
CA ILE A 95 -14.22 -12.99 -6.60
C ILE A 95 -13.39 -13.87 -5.67
N ALA A 96 -14.02 -14.78 -4.91
CA ALA A 96 -13.31 -15.72 -4.05
C ALA A 96 -12.35 -16.61 -4.84
N VAL A 97 -12.76 -17.12 -6.01
CA VAL A 97 -11.88 -17.92 -6.89
C VAL A 97 -10.68 -17.09 -7.38
N ALA A 98 -10.89 -15.82 -7.74
CA ALA A 98 -9.81 -14.93 -8.15
C ALA A 98 -8.87 -14.59 -6.97
N GLN A 99 -9.40 -14.34 -5.78
CA GLN A 99 -8.63 -14.13 -4.54
C GLN A 99 -7.74 -15.33 -4.23
N ASP A 100 -8.30 -16.55 -4.25
CA ASP A 100 -7.55 -17.79 -4.03
C ASP A 100 -6.45 -17.97 -5.08
N THR A 101 -6.75 -17.63 -6.34
CA THR A 101 -5.79 -17.67 -7.46
C THR A 101 -4.64 -16.69 -7.25
N ILE A 102 -4.93 -15.45 -6.83
CA ILE A 102 -3.92 -14.44 -6.50
C ILE A 102 -3.08 -14.89 -5.31
N ALA A 103 -3.69 -15.40 -4.25
CA ALA A 103 -2.98 -15.89 -3.06
C ALA A 103 -2.03 -17.04 -3.41
N ALA A 104 -2.52 -18.04 -4.15
CA ALA A 104 -1.71 -19.19 -4.58
C ALA A 104 -0.55 -18.83 -5.53
N SER A 105 -0.61 -17.66 -6.18
CA SER A 105 0.44 -17.19 -7.09
C SER A 105 1.73 -16.73 -6.37
N GLY A 106 1.69 -16.55 -5.04
CA GLY A 106 2.81 -15.96 -4.30
C GLY A 106 2.91 -14.43 -4.43
N ALA A 107 1.90 -13.78 -5.01
CA ALA A 107 1.88 -12.33 -5.20
C ALA A 107 1.68 -11.58 -3.88
N VAL A 108 0.85 -12.11 -2.97
CA VAL A 108 0.60 -11.52 -1.66
C VAL A 108 1.91 -11.40 -0.86
N GLU A 109 2.67 -12.49 -0.77
CA GLU A 109 3.94 -12.52 -0.06
C GLU A 109 4.98 -11.60 -0.71
N GLN A 110 4.94 -11.43 -2.04
CA GLN A 110 5.78 -10.45 -2.72
C GLN A 110 5.42 -9.02 -2.35
N VAL A 111 4.13 -8.67 -2.32
CA VAL A 111 3.67 -7.34 -1.90
C VAL A 111 4.01 -7.09 -0.43
N GLU A 112 3.83 -8.07 0.46
CA GLU A 112 4.22 -7.96 1.88
C GLU A 112 5.72 -7.69 2.07
N ARG A 113 6.57 -8.31 1.24
CA ARG A 113 8.01 -8.01 1.23
C ARG A 113 8.30 -6.59 0.74
N LEU A 114 7.58 -6.10 -0.26
CA LEU A 114 7.72 -4.74 -0.76
C LEU A 114 7.27 -3.71 0.29
N ILE A 115 6.15 -3.95 0.96
CA ILE A 115 5.68 -3.14 2.10
C ILE A 115 6.77 -3.09 3.17
N SER A 116 7.26 -4.25 3.60
CA SER A 116 8.29 -4.34 4.64
C SER A 116 9.56 -3.56 4.26
N ALA A 117 10.07 -3.75 3.03
CA ALA A 117 11.26 -3.05 2.55
C ALA A 117 11.06 -1.52 2.47
N ALA A 118 9.89 -1.08 2.01
CA ALA A 118 9.55 0.34 1.95
C ALA A 118 9.41 0.95 3.35
N THR A 119 8.76 0.26 4.29
CA THR A 119 8.66 0.68 5.70
C THR A 119 10.04 0.79 6.35
N THR A 120 10.92 -0.20 6.16
CA THR A 120 12.30 -0.14 6.66
C THR A 120 13.02 1.09 6.12
N LYS A 121 12.95 1.34 4.81
CA LYS A 121 13.56 2.52 4.19
C LYS A 121 13.03 3.83 4.75
N ALA A 122 11.72 3.91 5.03
CA ALA A 122 11.12 5.07 5.67
C ALA A 122 11.72 5.28 7.08
N LEU A 123 11.73 4.23 7.91
CA LEU A 123 12.21 4.30 9.28
C LEU A 123 13.71 4.63 9.39
N GLU A 124 14.53 4.15 8.45
CA GLU A 124 15.95 4.49 8.35
C GLU A 124 16.18 5.99 8.15
N ALA A 125 15.33 6.65 7.36
CA ALA A 125 15.42 8.10 7.13
C ALA A 125 15.24 8.92 8.43
N LEU A 126 14.48 8.39 9.41
CA LEU A 126 14.28 9.04 10.71
C LEU A 126 15.49 8.91 11.66
N GLY A 127 16.57 8.23 11.25
CA GLY A 127 17.83 8.19 12.00
C GLY A 127 18.62 9.49 12.00
N SER A 128 18.17 10.50 11.23
CA SER A 128 18.85 11.79 11.12
C SER A 128 18.76 12.60 12.42
N PRO A 129 19.87 13.23 12.88
CA PRO A 129 19.86 14.10 14.06
C PRO A 129 19.15 15.45 13.82
N LEU A 130 18.68 15.71 12.60
CA LEU A 130 18.03 16.96 12.21
C LEU A 130 16.59 17.09 12.71
N LEU A 131 15.98 15.99 13.15
CA LEU A 131 14.62 15.96 13.67
C LEU A 131 14.62 15.84 15.20
N ALA A 132 13.67 16.52 15.85
CA ALA A 132 13.49 16.43 17.28
C ALA A 132 13.05 15.00 17.69
N PRO A 133 13.55 14.44 18.81
CA PRO A 133 13.21 13.08 19.24
C PRO A 133 11.70 12.81 19.37
N ALA A 134 10.93 13.79 19.86
CA ALA A 134 9.48 13.66 19.98
C ALA A 134 8.80 13.49 18.61
N GLY A 135 9.19 14.29 17.60
CA GLY A 135 8.67 14.16 16.25
C GLY A 135 9.07 12.85 15.57
N VAL A 136 10.28 12.34 15.86
CA VAL A 136 10.70 11.01 15.38
C VAL A 136 9.81 9.90 15.95
N THR A 137 9.46 9.97 17.24
CA THR A 137 8.55 9.00 17.86
C THR A 137 7.18 9.01 17.18
N GLU A 138 6.58 10.18 16.98
CA GLU A 138 5.27 10.31 16.32
C GLU A 138 5.29 9.76 14.88
N LEU A 139 6.36 10.05 14.11
CA LEU A 139 6.50 9.55 12.74
C LEU A 139 6.69 8.02 12.70
N ARG A 140 7.33 7.43 13.71
CA ARG A 140 7.42 5.96 13.83
C ARG A 140 6.07 5.32 14.15
N GLU A 141 5.31 5.92 15.05
CA GLU A 141 3.95 5.47 15.37
C GLU A 141 3.04 5.56 14.15
N LEU A 142 3.11 6.67 13.39
CA LEU A 142 2.41 6.81 12.12
C LEU A 142 2.81 5.70 11.14
N ALA A 143 4.10 5.45 10.97
CA ALA A 143 4.59 4.42 10.06
C ALA A 143 4.06 3.02 10.43
N ALA A 144 4.03 2.69 11.72
CA ALA A 144 3.43 1.44 12.20
C ALA A 144 1.93 1.39 11.91
N ALA A 145 1.19 2.45 12.27
CA ALA A 145 -0.27 2.50 12.14
C ALA A 145 -0.75 2.36 10.68
N VAL A 146 -0.03 2.91 9.72
CA VAL A 146 -0.46 2.90 8.31
C VAL A 146 0.01 1.67 7.54
N THR A 147 1.04 0.95 8.01
CA THR A 147 1.59 -0.23 7.32
C THR A 147 1.15 -1.56 7.95
N GLN A 148 0.78 -1.54 9.22
CA GLN A 148 0.23 -2.68 9.97
C GLN A 148 -1.28 -2.61 10.11
N ARG A 149 -2.01 -1.93 9.21
CA ARG A 149 -3.47 -2.03 9.16
C ARG A 149 -3.82 -3.50 8.99
N VAL A 150 -4.21 -4.13 10.09
CA VAL A 150 -4.65 -5.53 10.13
C VAL A 150 -6.12 -5.50 9.76
N ALA A 151 -6.47 -6.29 8.74
CA ALA A 151 -7.85 -6.73 8.52
C ALA A 151 -8.27 -7.67 9.65
#